data_AF-A0A1A0HJ08-F1
#
_entry.id   AF-A0A1A0HJ08-F1
#
_cell.length_a   1.000
_cell.length_b   1.000
_cell.length_c   1.000
_cell.angle_alpha   90.00
_cell.angle_beta   90.00
_cell.angle_gamma   90.00
#
_symmetry.space_group_name_H-M   'P 1'
#
loop_
_entity.id
_entity.type
_entity.pdbx_description
1 polymer ?
#
loop_
_entity_poly.entity_id
_entity_poly.type
_entity_poly.pdbx_seq_one_letter_code
_entity_poly.pdbx_strand_id
1 'polypeptide(L)'
;MAHNATLRYWRIKTQMLIKPSLKLSHLIRTTGPTYKTLKRTREIRQQLEGTCGKVGIELDAPDQIHIDEEKIQKALFSGFFPNIARLSELGNNYMLLKRKQPVYIHPSSGLGRVKPPSKLDIYHELVLTSKEYMRNCMRVEEKWVDEVAKHYYGEQAMEELHPKQ
;
A
#
# COMPACT_ATOMS: atom_id res chain seq x y z
N MET A 1 -20.57 -0.19 -3.23
CA MET A 1 -20.36 -1.64 -3.42
C MET A 1 -18.91 -2.06 -3.72
N ALA A 2 -18.09 -1.24 -4.39
CA ALA A 2 -16.68 -1.57 -4.68
C ALA A 2 -15.73 -1.59 -3.45
N HIS A 3 -16.02 -0.80 -2.41
CA HIS A 3 -15.22 -0.75 -1.17
C HIS A 3 -15.13 -2.13 -0.48
N ASN A 4 -16.20 -2.93 -0.53
CA ASN A 4 -16.27 -4.24 0.11
C ASN A 4 -15.49 -5.34 -0.64
N ALA A 5 -15.24 -5.20 -1.94
CA ALA A 5 -14.54 -6.23 -2.72
C ALA A 5 -13.03 -6.17 -2.52
N THR A 6 -12.47 -4.95 -2.49
CA THR A 6 -11.05 -4.72 -2.20
C THR A 6 -10.75 -5.07 -0.74
N LEU A 7 -11.63 -4.67 0.19
CA LEU A 7 -11.50 -5.07 1.59
C LEU A 7 -11.64 -6.58 1.80
N ARG A 8 -12.52 -7.29 1.08
CA ARG A 8 -12.57 -8.77 1.12
C ARG A 8 -11.29 -9.41 0.60
N TYR A 9 -10.75 -8.91 -0.51
CA TYR A 9 -9.49 -9.40 -1.07
C TYR A 9 -8.33 -9.22 -0.09
N TRP A 10 -8.22 -8.04 0.53
CA TRP A 10 -7.19 -7.78 1.54
C TRP A 10 -7.43 -8.56 2.82
N ARG A 11 -8.66 -8.62 3.34
CA ARG A 11 -9.05 -9.37 4.56
C ARG A 11 -8.77 -10.87 4.45
N ILE A 12 -8.97 -11.45 3.27
CA ILE A 12 -8.60 -12.85 3.00
C ILE A 12 -7.07 -13.00 2.98
N LYS A 13 -6.35 -12.05 2.36
CA LYS A 13 -4.88 -12.01 2.35
C LYS A 13 -4.28 -11.86 3.76
N THR A 14 -4.84 -11.02 4.62
CA THR A 14 -4.42 -10.85 6.01
C THR A 14 -4.77 -12.08 6.86
N GLN A 15 -5.92 -12.73 6.63
CA GLN A 15 -6.23 -13.99 7.33
C GLN A 15 -5.25 -15.13 7.02
N MET A 16 -4.64 -15.17 5.82
CA MET A 16 -3.58 -16.15 5.51
C MET A 16 -2.29 -15.94 6.30
N LEU A 17 -1.96 -14.69 6.61
CA LEU A 17 -0.79 -14.33 7.39
C LEU A 17 -0.99 -14.73 8.86
N ILE A 18 -2.23 -14.72 9.34
CA ILE A 18 -2.57 -14.86 10.76
C ILE A 18 -3.00 -16.29 11.13
N LYS A 19 -3.62 -17.06 10.22
CA LYS A 19 -4.17 -18.40 10.51
C LYS A 19 -3.48 -19.51 9.69
N PRO A 20 -2.54 -20.27 10.29
CA PRO A 20 -1.81 -21.35 9.61
C PRO A 20 -2.69 -22.52 9.13
N SER A 21 -3.94 -22.61 9.60
CA SER A 21 -4.84 -23.76 9.40
C SER A 21 -5.67 -23.73 8.11
N LEU A 22 -5.65 -22.64 7.34
CA LEU A 22 -6.38 -22.55 6.07
C LEU A 22 -5.66 -23.33 4.97
N LYS A 23 -6.34 -24.35 4.40
CA LYS A 23 -5.81 -25.15 3.28
C LYS A 23 -5.60 -24.27 2.05
N LEU A 24 -4.34 -24.14 1.61
CA LEU A 24 -3.92 -23.39 0.41
C LEU A 24 -4.75 -23.73 -0.84
N SER A 25 -5.18 -24.98 -1.00
CA SER A 25 -5.98 -25.47 -2.13
C SER A 25 -7.36 -24.82 -2.24
N HIS A 26 -8.01 -24.51 -1.12
CA HIS A 26 -9.32 -23.85 -1.12
C HIS A 26 -9.21 -22.39 -1.56
N LEU A 27 -8.07 -21.74 -1.28
CA LEU A 27 -7.88 -20.32 -1.57
C LEU A 27 -7.50 -20.02 -3.01
N ILE A 28 -6.67 -20.87 -3.61
CA ILE A 28 -6.30 -20.75 -5.04
C ILE A 28 -7.55 -20.77 -5.92
N ARG A 29 -8.50 -21.64 -5.57
CA ARG A 29 -9.77 -21.82 -6.29
C ARG A 29 -10.71 -20.61 -6.18
N THR A 30 -10.57 -19.78 -5.15
CA THR A 30 -11.52 -18.72 -4.81
C THR A 30 -10.99 -17.30 -5.02
N THR A 31 -9.67 -17.10 -5.07
CA THR A 31 -9.07 -15.74 -5.05
C THR A 31 -8.08 -15.41 -6.16
N GLY A 32 -7.69 -16.40 -6.97
CA GLY A 32 -6.85 -16.20 -8.16
C GLY A 32 -5.30 -16.29 -8.04
N PRO A 33 -4.62 -16.14 -6.88
CA PRO A 33 -3.17 -16.31 -6.82
C PRO A 33 -2.77 -17.78 -6.95
N THR A 34 -1.64 -18.03 -7.63
CA THR A 34 -1.14 -19.39 -7.84
C THR A 34 -0.58 -20.00 -6.54
N TYR A 35 -0.59 -21.33 -6.45
CA TYR A 35 0.04 -22.06 -5.34
C TYR A 35 1.50 -21.64 -5.11
N LYS A 36 2.27 -21.50 -6.19
CA LYS A 36 3.69 -21.12 -6.12
C LYS A 36 3.88 -19.75 -5.46
N THR A 37 3.05 -18.77 -5.83
CA THR A 37 3.08 -17.43 -5.22
C THR A 37 2.76 -17.50 -3.73
N LEU A 38 1.71 -18.22 -3.34
CA LEU A 38 1.30 -18.32 -1.94
C LEU A 38 2.32 -19.06 -1.07
N LYS A 39 2.90 -20.14 -1.60
CA LYS A 39 3.98 -20.88 -0.94
C LYS A 39 5.18 -19.96 -0.67
N ARG A 40 5.63 -19.23 -1.69
CA ARG A 40 6.73 -18.27 -1.56
C ARG A 40 6.43 -17.18 -0.53
N THR A 41 5.22 -16.63 -0.52
CA THR A 41 4.83 -15.63 0.50
C THR A 41 4.94 -16.18 1.92
N ARG A 42 4.54 -17.44 2.14
CA ARG A 42 4.67 -18.09 3.45
C ARG A 42 6.13 -18.28 3.86
N GLU A 43 6.99 -18.72 2.93
CA GLU A 43 8.42 -18.90 3.18
C GLU A 43 9.10 -17.57 3.54
N ILE A 44 8.80 -16.49 2.80
CA ILE A 44 9.32 -15.15 3.09
C ILE A 44 8.90 -14.70 4.49
N ARG A 45 7.63 -14.91 4.86
CA ARG A 45 7.15 -14.57 6.20
C ARG A 45 7.96 -15.30 7.28
N GLN A 46 8.16 -16.61 7.14
CA GLN A 46 8.91 -17.41 8.12
C GLN A 46 10.36 -16.93 8.27
N GLN A 47 10.99 -16.53 7.16
CA GLN A 47 12.34 -15.96 7.19
C GLN A 47 12.38 -14.62 7.95
N LEU A 48 11.38 -13.76 7.74
CA LEU A 48 11.26 -12.50 8.46
C LEU A 48 11.02 -12.74 9.96
N GLU A 49 10.14 -13.68 10.33
CA GLU A 49 9.89 -14.05 11.72
C GLU A 49 11.17 -14.52 12.43
N GLY A 50 11.95 -15.39 11.77
CA GLY A 50 13.24 -15.83 12.30
C GLY A 50 14.29 -14.72 12.40
N THR A 51 14.21 -13.71 11.54
CA THR A 51 15.11 -12.54 11.60
C THR A 51 14.71 -11.62 12.75
N CYS A 52 13.41 -11.33 12.93
CA CYS A 52 12.88 -10.56 14.05
C CYS A 52 13.32 -11.15 15.40
N GLY A 53 13.21 -12.47 15.57
CA GLY A 53 13.67 -13.15 16.79
C GLY A 53 15.16 -12.98 17.06
N LYS A 54 16.01 -12.93 16.02
CA LYS A 54 17.46 -12.69 16.16
C LYS A 54 17.81 -11.26 16.58
N VAL A 55 17.00 -10.28 16.16
CA VAL A 55 17.22 -8.86 16.48
C VAL A 55 16.45 -8.41 17.73
N GLY A 56 15.75 -9.33 18.41
CA GLY A 56 15.01 -9.03 19.64
C GLY A 56 13.67 -8.32 19.41
N ILE A 57 13.10 -8.41 18.21
CA ILE A 57 11.75 -7.88 17.92
C ILE A 57 10.74 -8.95 18.33
N GLU A 58 9.95 -8.65 19.36
CA GLU A 58 8.85 -9.51 19.80
C GLU A 58 7.69 -9.45 18.78
N LEU A 59 7.14 -10.62 18.48
CA LEU A 59 6.01 -10.76 17.57
C LEU A 59 4.77 -11.14 18.38
N ASP A 60 3.66 -10.48 18.08
CA ASP A 60 2.36 -10.84 18.64
C ASP A 60 2.02 -12.29 18.29
N ALA A 61 1.44 -13.01 19.25
CA ALA A 61 0.98 -14.37 19.01
C ALA A 61 -0.14 -14.38 17.94
N PRO A 62 -0.25 -15.42 17.09
CA PRO A 62 -1.19 -15.44 15.96
C PRO A 62 -2.67 -15.23 16.34
N ASP A 63 -3.05 -15.60 17.55
CA ASP A 63 -4.38 -15.43 18.14
C ASP A 63 -4.64 -14.00 18.67
N GLN A 64 -3.59 -13.22 18.87
CA GLN A 64 -3.63 -11.82 19.33
C GLN A 64 -3.50 -10.81 18.18
N ILE A 65 -3.24 -11.26 16.95
CA ILE A 65 -3.11 -10.36 15.79
C ILE A 65 -4.47 -9.78 15.43
N HIS A 66 -4.69 -8.54 15.87
CA HIS A 66 -5.77 -7.70 15.40
C HIS A 66 -5.33 -6.96 14.13
N ILE A 67 -6.10 -7.12 13.05
CA ILE A 67 -5.82 -6.39 11.80
C ILE A 67 -6.23 -4.94 11.99
N ASP A 68 -5.24 -4.11 12.27
CA ASP A 68 -5.36 -2.66 12.26
C ASP A 68 -4.87 -2.14 10.90
N GLU A 69 -5.82 -1.78 10.04
CA GLU A 69 -5.52 -1.32 8.68
C GLU A 69 -4.69 -0.04 8.69
N GLU A 70 -4.93 0.88 9.63
CA GLU A 70 -4.19 2.14 9.71
C GLU A 70 -2.73 1.91 10.09
N LYS A 71 -2.46 1.03 11.07
CA LYS A 71 -1.08 0.68 11.43
C LYS A 71 -0.31 0.05 10.28
N ILE A 72 -0.95 -0.85 9.52
CA ILE A 72 -0.33 -1.47 8.35
C ILE A 72 -0.05 -0.41 7.27
N GLN A 73 -1.00 0.50 7.03
CA GLN A 73 -0.84 1.57 6.06
C GLN A 73 0.29 2.53 6.46
N LYS A 74 0.38 2.92 7.74
CA LYS A 74 1.47 3.74 8.28
C LYS A 74 2.83 3.05 8.17
N ALA A 75 2.90 1.75 8.48
CA ALA A 75 4.13 0.97 8.32
C ALA A 75 4.59 0.94 6.84
N LEU A 76 3.68 0.68 5.91
CA LEU A 76 3.98 0.75 4.47
C LEU A 76 4.41 2.17 4.05
N PHE A 77 3.69 3.19 4.51
CA PHE A 77 4.01 4.58 4.22
C PHE A 77 5.43 4.95 4.71
N SER A 78 5.84 4.49 5.90
CA SER A 78 7.18 4.74 6.43
C SER A 78 8.32 4.21 5.55
N GLY A 79 8.08 3.14 4.78
CA GLY A 79 9.06 2.62 3.82
C GLY A 79 8.98 3.25 2.43
N PHE A 80 7.83 3.80 2.05
CA PHE A 80 7.54 4.30 0.71
C PHE A 80 7.22 5.81 0.65
N PHE A 81 7.50 6.56 1.71
CA PHE A 81 7.26 8.01 1.75
C PHE A 81 7.96 8.81 0.62
N PRO A 82 9.08 8.39 0.00
CA PRO A 82 9.63 9.10 -1.17
C PRO A 82 8.77 8.94 -2.44
N ASN A 83 7.87 7.97 -2.46
CA ASN A 83 7.05 7.60 -3.61
C ASN A 83 5.61 8.13 -3.46
N ILE A 84 5.46 9.42 -3.18
CA ILE A 84 4.15 10.06 -3.03
C ILE A 84 3.73 10.72 -4.35
N ALA A 85 2.46 10.55 -4.70
CA ALA A 85 1.81 11.22 -5.80
C ALA A 85 0.52 11.90 -5.32
N ARG A 86 0.31 13.15 -5.75
CA ARG A 86 -0.87 13.96 -5.46
C ARG A 86 -1.79 14.01 -6.67
N LEU A 87 -3.09 13.95 -6.46
CA LEU A 87 -4.07 14.19 -7.50
C LEU A 87 -3.86 15.60 -8.08
N SER A 88 -3.75 15.68 -9.40
CA SER A 88 -3.67 16.97 -10.12
C SER A 88 -4.95 17.80 -9.93
N GLU A 89 -4.85 19.11 -10.08
CA GLU A 89 -5.98 20.04 -9.98
C GLU A 89 -7.12 19.70 -10.96
N LEU A 90 -6.76 19.21 -12.16
CA LEU A 90 -7.71 18.78 -13.18
C LEU A 90 -8.35 17.41 -12.88
N GLY A 91 -7.82 16.66 -11.90
CA GLY A 91 -8.38 15.38 -11.42
C GLY A 91 -8.22 14.20 -12.40
N ASN A 92 -7.47 14.36 -13.49
CA ASN A 92 -7.30 13.34 -14.55
C ASN A 92 -6.02 12.51 -14.40
N ASN A 93 -5.01 13.04 -13.71
CA ASN A 93 -3.76 12.34 -13.40
C ASN A 93 -3.27 12.66 -11.99
N TYR A 94 -2.20 12.00 -11.57
CA TYR A 94 -1.45 12.33 -10.36
C TYR A 94 -0.12 12.99 -10.74
N MET A 95 0.46 13.72 -9.81
CA MET A 95 1.73 14.42 -9.92
C MET A 95 2.65 13.93 -8.81
N LEU A 96 3.86 13.48 -9.17
CA LEU A 96 4.87 13.09 -8.18
C LEU A 96 5.29 14.30 -7.35
N LEU A 97 5.32 14.15 -6.03
CA LEU A 97 5.55 15.30 -5.13
C LEU A 97 6.96 15.90 -5.30
N LYS A 98 7.99 15.07 -5.50
CA LYS A 98 9.39 15.50 -5.67
C LYS A 98 9.73 15.87 -7.12
N ARG A 99 9.35 15.02 -8.08
CA ARG A 99 9.75 15.18 -9.50
C ARG A 99 8.81 16.08 -10.30
N LYS A 100 7.63 16.39 -9.75
CA LYS A 100 6.55 17.14 -10.44
C LYS A 100 6.22 16.52 -11.81
N GLN A 101 6.29 15.20 -11.90
CA GLN A 101 6.05 14.46 -13.14
C GLN A 101 4.63 13.87 -13.15
N PRO A 102 3.88 13.96 -14.27
CA PRO A 102 2.56 13.37 -14.38
C PRO A 102 2.63 11.84 -14.46
N VAL A 103 1.87 11.19 -13.60
CA VAL A 103 1.75 9.74 -13.51
C VAL A 103 0.28 9.32 -13.38
N TYR A 104 -0.01 8.07 -13.71
CA TYR A 104 -1.37 7.53 -13.75
C TYR A 104 -1.47 6.27 -12.90
N ILE A 105 -2.61 6.02 -12.27
CA ILE A 105 -2.84 4.71 -11.64
C ILE A 105 -2.92 3.65 -12.74
N HIS A 106 -2.15 2.57 -12.62
CA HIS A 106 -2.17 1.49 -13.61
C HIS A 106 -3.58 0.88 -13.74
N PRO A 107 -4.08 0.57 -14.96
CA PRO A 107 -5.45 0.08 -15.18
C PRO A 107 -5.83 -1.21 -14.43
N SER A 108 -4.83 -2.04 -14.09
CA SER A 108 -5.05 -3.25 -13.29
C SER A 108 -5.36 -2.97 -11.81
N SER A 109 -5.11 -1.75 -11.33
CA SER A 109 -5.43 -1.36 -9.96
C SER A 109 -6.93 -1.11 -9.79
N GLY A 110 -7.49 -1.57 -8.67
CA GLY A 110 -8.85 -1.21 -8.27
C GLY A 110 -8.99 0.24 -7.84
N LEU A 111 -7.89 0.89 -7.43
CA LEU A 111 -7.90 2.24 -6.85
C LEU A 111 -8.33 3.30 -7.87
N GLY A 112 -7.91 3.16 -9.13
CA GLY A 112 -8.27 4.10 -10.21
C GLY A 112 -9.77 4.13 -10.55
N ARG A 113 -10.55 3.16 -10.05
CA ARG A 113 -12.01 3.08 -10.25
C ARG A 113 -12.80 3.63 -9.07
N VAL A 114 -12.13 3.99 -7.97
CA VAL A 114 -12.78 4.55 -6.78
C VAL A 114 -13.17 6.00 -7.05
N LYS A 115 -14.39 6.38 -6.66
CA LYS A 115 -14.91 7.74 -6.75
C LYS A 115 -15.46 8.17 -5.37
N PRO A 116 -15.11 9.36 -4.86
CA PRO A 116 -14.11 10.28 -5.43
C PRO A 116 -12.68 9.67 -5.43
N PRO A 117 -11.78 10.12 -6.33
CA PRO A 117 -10.38 9.71 -6.29
C PRO A 117 -9.70 10.17 -5.00
N SER A 118 -8.71 9.42 -4.53
CA SER A 118 -7.87 9.83 -3.41
C SER A 118 -7.04 11.06 -3.78
N LYS A 119 -6.85 11.96 -2.81
CA LYS A 119 -6.02 13.16 -3.01
C LYS A 119 -4.53 12.84 -3.04
N LEU A 120 -4.11 11.85 -2.23
CA LEU A 120 -2.73 11.41 -2.09
C LEU A 120 -2.66 9.90 -2.10
N ASP A 121 -1.73 9.37 -2.89
CA ASP A 121 -1.41 7.96 -2.96
C ASP A 121 0.11 7.76 -2.88
N ILE A 122 0.53 6.63 -2.32
CA ILE A 122 1.87 6.09 -2.55
C ILE A 122 1.85 4.98 -3.60
N TYR A 123 3.01 4.70 -4.17
CA TYR A 123 3.21 3.60 -5.12
C TYR A 123 4.49 2.80 -4.81
N HIS A 124 4.48 1.53 -5.20
CA HIS A 124 5.66 0.66 -5.09
C HIS A 124 6.64 0.90 -6.24
N GLU A 125 6.12 0.97 -7.46
CA GLU A 125 6.93 1.10 -8.68
C GLU A 125 6.23 1.96 -9.73
N LEU A 126 7.03 2.55 -10.61
CA LEU A 126 6.59 3.19 -11.84
C LEU A 126 6.91 2.26 -13.01
N VAL A 127 5.93 2.08 -13.89
CA VAL A 127 6.08 1.32 -15.13
C VAL A 127 5.83 2.25 -16.30
N LEU A 128 6.88 2.51 -17.08
CA LEU A 128 6.78 3.27 -18.30
C LEU A 128 6.27 2.36 -19.44
N THR A 129 5.18 2.78 -20.06
CA THR A 129 4.68 2.20 -21.31
C THR A 129 4.42 3.33 -22.30
N SER A 130 3.17 3.62 -22.66
CA SER A 130 2.78 4.85 -23.37
C SER A 130 2.70 6.05 -22.43
N LYS A 131 2.43 5.80 -21.14
CA LYS A 131 2.43 6.77 -20.05
C LYS A 131 3.14 6.13 -18.87
N GLU A 132 3.60 6.92 -17.91
CA GLU A 132 4.09 6.38 -16.65
C GLU A 132 2.92 5.99 -15.75
N TYR A 133 2.90 4.72 -15.35
CA TYR A 133 1.87 4.17 -14.49
C TYR A 133 2.43 3.74 -13.14
N MET A 134 1.75 4.18 -12.08
CA MET A 134 1.95 3.72 -10.71
C MET A 134 1.34 2.33 -10.51
N ARG A 135 2.10 1.40 -9.94
CA ARG A 135 1.62 0.08 -9.53
C ARG A 135 1.68 -0.11 -8.02
N ASN A 136 0.79 -0.98 -7.55
CA ASN A 136 0.58 -1.32 -6.15
C ASN A 136 0.37 -0.06 -5.29
N CYS A 137 -0.65 0.71 -5.67
CA CYS A 137 -0.94 1.99 -5.03
C CYS A 137 -1.75 1.82 -3.74
N MET A 138 -1.56 2.75 -2.81
CA MET A 138 -2.31 2.81 -1.56
C MET A 138 -2.60 4.27 -1.22
N ARG A 139 -3.84 4.54 -0.77
CA ARG A 139 -4.23 5.87 -0.28
C ARG A 139 -3.40 6.27 0.94
N VAL A 140 -3.12 7.57 1.07
CA VAL A 140 -2.40 8.13 2.21
C VAL A 140 -3.14 9.34 2.75
N GLU A 141 -3.07 9.51 4.07
CA GLU A 141 -3.59 10.70 4.75
C GLU A 141 -2.51 11.78 4.84
N GLU A 142 -2.89 13.03 4.63
CA GLU A 142 -1.99 14.20 4.67
C GLU A 142 -1.21 14.27 5.99
N LYS A 143 -1.88 13.99 7.12
CA LYS A 143 -1.29 13.98 8.46
C LYS A 143 -0.07 13.06 8.59
N TRP A 144 -0.04 11.92 7.88
CA TRP A 144 1.10 11.00 7.94
C TRP A 144 2.31 11.58 7.21
N VAL A 145 2.09 12.33 6.13
CA VAL A 145 3.16 12.98 5.36
C VAL A 145 3.88 14.02 6.23
N ASP A 146 3.13 14.78 7.02
CA ASP A 146 3.68 15.73 7.98
C ASP A 146 4.53 15.04 9.06
N GLU A 147 4.06 13.90 9.56
CA GLU A 147 4.75 13.11 10.59
C GLU A 147 6.07 12.48 10.09
N VAL A 148 6.04 11.86 8.90
CA VAL A 148 7.14 11.01 8.43
C VAL A 148 8.04 11.70 7.41
N ALA A 149 7.49 12.52 6.52
CA ALA A 149 8.16 12.90 5.28
C ALA A 149 8.60 14.37 5.22
N LYS A 150 8.22 15.19 6.20
CA LYS A 150 8.53 16.64 6.25
C LYS A 150 10.02 16.93 6.04
N HIS A 151 10.90 16.13 6.66
CA HIS A 151 12.36 16.28 6.54
C HIS A 151 12.90 16.01 5.12
N TYR A 152 12.17 15.24 4.31
CA TYR A 152 12.62 14.83 2.97
C TYR A 152 12.12 15.75 1.86
N TYR A 153 10.88 16.23 1.96
CA TYR A 153 10.27 17.09 0.94
C TYR A 153 10.55 18.59 1.15
N GLY A 154 10.87 18.99 2.38
CA GLY A 154 11.11 20.40 2.71
C GLY A 154 9.82 21.23 2.74
N GLU A 155 9.90 22.47 3.24
CA GLU A 155 8.71 23.28 3.54
C GLU A 155 7.88 23.63 2.30
N GLN A 156 8.53 23.95 1.17
CA GLN A 156 7.83 24.35 -0.07
C GLN A 156 6.89 23.25 -0.59
N ALA A 157 7.36 22.00 -0.65
CA ALA A 157 6.53 20.89 -1.11
C ALA A 157 5.42 20.53 -0.12
N MET A 158 5.62 20.80 1.17
CA MET A 158 4.58 20.62 2.20
C MET A 158 3.53 21.74 2.15
N GLU A 159 3.91 22.99 1.85
CA GLU A 159 2.96 24.08 1.60
C GLU A 159 2.08 23.80 0.38
N GLU A 160 2.62 23.16 -0.67
CA GLU A 160 1.80 22.76 -1.81
C GLU A 160 0.73 21.73 -1.43
N LEU A 161 1.01 20.81 -0.49
CA LEU A 161 0.02 19.86 0.01
C LEU A 161 -1.08 20.56 0.81
N HIS A 162 -0.74 21.65 1.49
CA HIS A 162 -1.61 22.46 2.34
C HIS A 162 -1.74 23.90 1.81
N PRO A 163 -2.39 24.14 0.65
CA PRO A 163 -2.54 25.50 0.14
C PRO A 163 -3.30 26.34 1.17
N LYS A 164 -2.66 27.41 1.66
CA LYS A 164 -3.26 28.36 2.61
C LYS A 164 -4.55 28.89 1.98
N GLN A 165 -5.68 28.68 2.67
CA GLN A 165 -7.00 29.19 2.27
C GLN A 165 -7.05 30.72 2.38
#